data_AF-A0A939ATF3-F1
#
_entry.id   AF-A0A939ATF3-F1
#
_cell.length_a   1.000
_cell.length_b   1.000
_cell.length_c   1.000
_cell.angle_alpha   90.00
_cell.angle_beta   90.00
_cell.angle_gamma   90.00
#
_symmetry.space_group_name_H-M   'P 1'
#
loop_
_entity.id
_entity.type
_entity.pdbx_description
1 polymer ?
#
loop_
_entity_poly.entity_id
_entity_poly.type
_entity_poly.pdbx_seq_one_letter_code
_entity_poly.pdbx_strand_id
1 'polypeptide(L)'
;MSSDTRMNRRKFLKASALAVAAATATACAAPPATTPVPPTKAPVAPTAAPVATKAPEPTKAAAPAAKYNEAPMLAELVKAGKLPALDKRLPPSPQVIKPVQEVGQYGGTIRIAIGNANALFGDGQAIIGTELVLRIAPDFNGITGGLFEKWEFNKDATEQTLYLRKGLRWSDGEPMTTKDCLFDYVDCKQDKELSPAGPGSAWRAGKDRTPMQMTAVDDYTLKLKFAAPKPLIILDQAFYAGCQYNGMFAPMHYGKQFHAKYADAASLDKA
;
A
#
# COMPACT_ATOMS: atom_id res chain seq x y z
N MET A 1 -34.06 19.85 49.04
CA MET A 1 -34.87 19.13 48.04
C MET A 1 -34.63 19.77 46.68
N SER A 2 -33.84 19.15 45.82
CA SER A 2 -33.68 19.59 44.43
C SER A 2 -33.71 18.34 43.55
N SER A 3 -34.69 18.30 42.66
CA SER A 3 -35.11 17.13 41.87
C SER A 3 -34.22 16.94 40.64
N ASP A 4 -33.59 15.77 40.57
CA ASP A 4 -32.73 15.28 39.50
C ASP A 4 -33.53 15.12 38.19
N THR A 5 -33.36 16.03 37.23
CA THR A 5 -34.11 16.02 35.96
C THR A 5 -33.37 15.17 34.92
N ARG A 6 -33.47 13.84 35.01
CA ARG A 6 -32.89 12.94 34.00
C ARG A 6 -33.72 12.92 32.72
N MET A 7 -33.06 13.21 31.61
CA MET A 7 -33.59 13.10 30.25
C MET A 7 -33.76 11.62 29.89
N ASN A 8 -34.98 11.19 29.53
CA ASN A 8 -35.25 9.81 29.12
C ASN A 8 -35.61 9.73 27.63
N ARG A 9 -35.55 8.50 27.09
CA ARG A 9 -35.80 8.17 25.68
C ARG A 9 -37.09 8.77 25.11
N ARG A 10 -38.12 8.96 25.95
CA ARG A 10 -39.42 9.52 25.54
C ARG A 10 -39.38 11.04 25.38
N LYS A 11 -38.53 11.75 26.15
CA LYS A 11 -38.28 13.19 25.99
C LYS A 11 -37.38 13.47 24.78
N PHE A 12 -36.39 12.61 24.53
CA PHE A 12 -35.52 12.70 23.35
C PHE A 12 -36.32 12.58 22.04
N LEU A 13 -37.20 11.57 21.92
CA LEU A 13 -38.02 11.37 20.72
C LEU A 13 -38.98 12.54 20.43
N LYS A 14 -39.45 13.25 21.47
CA LYS A 14 -40.30 14.44 21.29
C LYS A 14 -39.52 15.68 20.83
N ALA A 15 -38.24 15.80 21.22
CA ALA A 15 -37.38 16.89 20.78
C ALA A 15 -36.89 16.70 19.33
N SER A 16 -36.65 15.46 18.90
CA SER A 16 -36.21 15.15 17.54
C SER A 16 -37.29 15.33 16.46
N ALA A 17 -38.57 15.31 16.83
CA ALA A 17 -39.69 15.50 15.90
C ALA A 17 -39.93 16.97 15.50
N LEU A 18 -39.28 17.94 16.14
CA LEU A 18 -39.45 19.37 15.85
C LEU A 18 -38.39 19.98 14.92
N ALA A 19 -37.43 19.19 14.40
CA ALA A 19 -36.29 19.71 13.62
C ALA A 19 -36.34 19.44 12.10
N VAL A 20 -37.47 18.96 11.55
CA VAL A 20 -37.58 18.57 10.12
C VAL A 20 -38.44 19.53 9.26
N ALA A 21 -38.84 20.69 9.79
CA ALA A 21 -39.77 21.58 9.09
C ALA A 21 -39.23 23.00 8.83
N ALA A 22 -37.95 23.18 8.47
CA ALA A 22 -37.45 24.46 7.95
C ALA A 22 -36.08 24.34 7.26
N ALA A 23 -36.04 23.95 5.98
CA ALA A 23 -35.01 24.38 5.00
C ALA A 23 -35.18 23.69 3.63
N THR A 24 -36.20 24.04 2.86
CA THR A 24 -36.23 23.76 1.40
C THR A 24 -36.84 24.94 0.65
N ALA A 25 -36.08 26.03 0.49
CA ALA A 25 -36.41 27.07 -0.48
C ALA A 25 -35.20 27.98 -0.74
N THR A 26 -34.28 27.57 -1.63
CA THR A 26 -33.48 28.47 -2.48
C THR A 26 -32.61 27.66 -3.45
N ALA A 27 -33.22 27.18 -4.53
CA ALA A 27 -32.49 26.68 -5.69
C ALA A 27 -33.15 27.30 -6.93
N CYS A 28 -32.55 28.37 -7.46
CA CYS A 28 -32.61 28.84 -8.85
C CYS A 28 -32.02 30.26 -8.95
N ALA A 29 -30.72 30.35 -9.27
CA ALA A 29 -30.14 31.55 -9.87
C ALA A 29 -29.04 31.14 -10.86
N ALA A 30 -29.17 31.59 -12.10
CA ALA A 30 -28.25 31.31 -13.21
C ALA A 30 -26.99 32.20 -13.13
N PRO A 31 -25.82 31.76 -13.65
CA PRO A 31 -24.59 32.55 -13.63
C PRO A 31 -24.55 33.59 -14.76
N PRO A 32 -24.03 34.81 -14.52
CA PRO A 32 -23.79 35.80 -15.58
C PRO A 32 -22.48 35.56 -16.35
N ALA A 33 -22.45 36.12 -17.56
CA ALA A 33 -21.55 35.88 -18.68
C ALA A 33 -20.07 36.30 -18.50
N THR A 34 -19.21 35.69 -19.31
CA THR A 34 -17.76 35.90 -19.43
C THR A 34 -17.41 37.19 -20.17
N THR A 35 -16.41 37.92 -19.68
CA THR A 35 -15.79 39.08 -20.35
C THR A 35 -14.53 38.68 -21.16
N PRO A 36 -14.17 39.40 -22.24
CA PRO A 36 -13.09 39.02 -23.15
C PRO A 36 -11.69 39.49 -22.69
N VAL A 37 -10.67 38.74 -23.10
CA VAL A 37 -9.23 38.96 -22.82
C VAL A 37 -8.66 40.12 -23.66
N PRO A 38 -7.84 41.03 -23.09
CA PRO A 38 -7.14 42.07 -23.86
C PRO A 38 -5.84 41.55 -24.55
N PRO A 39 -5.41 42.16 -25.67
CA PRO A 39 -4.37 41.62 -26.55
C PRO A 39 -2.92 41.87 -26.08
N THR A 40 -2.07 40.99 -26.60
CA THR A 40 -0.62 40.81 -26.42
C THR A 40 0.21 42.06 -26.78
N LYS A 41 1.20 42.42 -25.93
CA LYS A 41 2.22 43.43 -26.25
C LYS A 41 3.33 42.84 -27.13
N ALA A 42 3.76 43.62 -28.12
CA ALA A 42 4.87 43.36 -29.05
C ALA A 42 6.21 43.93 -28.50
N PRO A 43 7.36 43.86 -29.22
CA PRO A 43 8.58 43.15 -28.80
C PRO A 43 9.63 44.06 -28.13
N VAL A 44 10.54 43.45 -27.36
CA VAL A 44 11.66 44.12 -26.66
C VAL A 44 12.82 44.43 -27.62
N ALA A 45 13.43 45.61 -27.44
CA ALA A 45 14.54 46.18 -28.20
C ALA A 45 15.90 45.47 -27.98
N PRO A 46 16.94 45.70 -28.83
CA PRO A 46 18.09 44.81 -28.98
C PRO A 46 19.23 44.98 -27.96
N THR A 47 19.93 43.87 -27.79
CA THR A 47 21.03 43.48 -26.89
C THR A 47 22.26 44.40 -26.92
N ALA A 48 22.82 44.71 -25.74
CA ALA A 48 24.15 45.32 -25.58
C ALA A 48 25.29 44.31 -25.76
N ALA A 49 26.42 44.77 -26.32
CA ALA A 49 27.58 43.95 -26.68
C ALA A 49 28.29 43.28 -25.47
N PRO A 50 28.97 42.13 -25.66
CA PRO A 50 29.48 41.32 -24.57
C PRO A 50 30.81 41.83 -24.01
N VAL A 51 30.93 41.84 -22.68
CA VAL A 51 32.19 41.99 -21.94
C VAL A 51 32.88 40.63 -21.86
N ALA A 52 34.20 40.59 -22.09
CA ALA A 52 35.00 39.37 -22.11
C ALA A 52 34.96 38.61 -20.76
N THR A 53 34.34 37.43 -20.76
CA THR A 53 34.32 36.49 -19.65
C THR A 53 35.48 35.50 -19.73
N LYS A 54 36.17 35.31 -18.59
CA LYS A 54 37.19 34.26 -18.37
C LYS A 54 36.67 32.87 -18.77
N ALA A 55 37.59 32.02 -19.23
CA ALA A 55 37.33 30.63 -19.61
C ALA A 55 36.58 29.87 -18.49
N PRO A 56 35.53 29.09 -18.81
CA PRO A 56 34.83 28.30 -17.81
C PRO A 56 35.72 27.14 -17.33
N GLU A 57 35.77 26.93 -16.02
CA GLU A 57 36.24 25.66 -15.46
C GLU A 57 35.39 24.50 -16.00
N PRO A 58 35.98 23.30 -16.18
CA PRO A 58 35.28 22.15 -16.74
C PRO A 58 34.05 21.85 -15.89
N THR A 59 32.88 22.05 -16.49
CA THR A 59 31.60 21.72 -15.87
C THR A 59 31.61 20.22 -15.63
N LYS A 60 31.68 19.81 -14.36
CA LYS A 60 31.39 18.44 -13.95
C LYS A 60 30.03 18.11 -14.55
N ALA A 61 29.99 17.14 -15.48
CA ALA A 61 28.77 16.73 -16.14
C ALA A 61 27.69 16.54 -15.06
N ALA A 62 26.64 17.36 -15.13
CA ALA A 62 25.50 17.20 -14.26
C ALA A 62 24.98 15.78 -14.49
N ALA A 63 24.96 14.98 -13.42
CA ALA A 63 24.28 13.70 -13.46
C ALA A 63 22.87 13.94 -14.03
N PRO A 64 22.37 13.09 -14.94
CA PRO A 64 21.03 13.25 -15.49
C PRO A 64 20.06 13.40 -14.32
N ALA A 65 19.21 14.43 -14.38
CA ALA A 65 18.23 14.71 -13.33
C ALA A 65 17.42 13.45 -13.07
N ALA A 66 17.43 12.96 -11.83
CA ALA A 66 16.71 11.76 -11.46
C ALA A 66 15.22 11.97 -11.75
N LYS A 67 14.58 10.97 -12.37
CA LYS A 67 13.14 11.00 -12.68
C LYS A 67 12.28 11.11 -11.43
N TYR A 68 12.83 10.69 -10.29
CA TYR A 68 12.18 10.67 -8.99
C TYR A 68 13.08 11.31 -7.92
N ASN A 69 12.45 11.83 -6.86
CA ASN A 69 13.15 12.36 -5.70
C ASN A 69 13.24 11.30 -4.59
N GLU A 70 14.21 11.45 -3.69
CA GLU A 70 14.33 10.64 -2.49
C GLU A 70 14.62 11.50 -1.25
N ALA A 71 14.40 10.92 -0.07
CA ALA A 71 14.70 11.60 1.18
C ALA A 71 16.20 11.96 1.27
N PRO A 72 16.56 13.15 1.78
CA PRO A 72 17.96 13.59 1.86
C PRO A 72 18.88 12.58 2.56
N MET A 73 18.41 11.94 3.64
CA MET A 73 19.19 10.92 4.34
C MET A 73 19.54 9.71 3.47
N LEU A 74 18.69 9.34 2.50
CA LEU A 74 18.95 8.25 1.58
C LEU A 74 19.91 8.68 0.48
N ALA A 75 19.77 9.91 -0.02
CA ALA A 75 20.71 10.47 -0.99
C ALA A 75 22.15 10.50 -0.44
N GLU A 76 22.35 10.78 0.85
CA GLU A 76 23.66 10.70 1.50
C GLU A 76 24.20 9.26 1.55
N LEU A 77 23.34 8.25 1.79
CA LEU A 77 23.75 6.84 1.72
C LEU A 77 24.13 6.41 0.30
N VAL A 78 23.44 6.93 -0.72
CA VAL A 78 23.77 6.69 -2.13
C VAL A 78 25.14 7.31 -2.46
N LYS A 79 25.37 8.57 -2.07
CA LYS A 79 26.68 9.24 -2.25
C LYS A 79 27.81 8.49 -1.55
N ALA A 80 27.53 7.92 -0.37
CA ALA A 80 28.48 7.12 0.38
C ALA A 80 28.67 5.69 -0.15
N GLY A 81 27.98 5.30 -1.22
CA GLY A 81 28.05 3.95 -1.80
C GLY A 81 27.42 2.85 -0.94
N LYS A 82 26.63 3.22 0.08
CA LYS A 82 25.96 2.29 1.02
C LYS A 82 24.56 1.88 0.58
N LEU A 83 24.00 2.59 -0.41
CA LEU A 83 22.68 2.32 -0.96
C LEU A 83 22.72 2.45 -2.48
N PRO A 84 22.08 1.55 -3.25
CA PRO A 84 21.95 1.72 -4.68
C PRO A 84 21.18 3.00 -5.04
N ALA A 85 21.47 3.57 -6.20
CA ALA A 85 20.72 4.72 -6.73
C ALA A 85 19.21 4.45 -6.80
N LEU A 86 18.39 5.49 -6.64
CA LEU A 86 16.92 5.38 -6.55
C LEU A 86 16.30 4.61 -7.72
N ASP A 87 16.72 4.87 -8.96
CA ASP A 87 16.20 4.19 -10.15
C ASP A 87 16.52 2.69 -10.21
N LYS A 88 17.44 2.21 -9.38
CA LYS A 88 17.74 0.78 -9.22
C LYS A 88 16.94 0.11 -8.10
N ARG A 89 16.36 0.93 -7.21
CA ARG A 89 15.52 0.48 -6.09
C ARG A 89 14.04 0.51 -6.43
N LEU A 90 13.59 1.46 -7.24
CA LEU A 90 12.20 1.56 -7.65
C LEU A 90 11.82 0.47 -8.67
N PRO A 91 10.60 -0.07 -8.58
CA PRO A 91 10.05 -0.89 -9.66
C PRO A 91 9.84 -0.03 -10.93
N PRO A 92 9.78 -0.63 -12.13
CA PRO A 92 9.51 0.10 -13.38
C PRO A 92 8.20 0.89 -13.38
N SER A 93 7.19 0.37 -12.66
CA SER A 93 5.87 0.99 -12.48
C SER A 93 5.57 1.12 -10.97
N PRO A 94 6.08 2.17 -10.31
CA PRO A 94 5.82 2.38 -8.89
C PRO A 94 4.37 2.79 -8.66
N GLN A 95 3.83 2.47 -7.48
CA GLN A 95 2.53 2.98 -7.07
C GLN A 95 2.61 4.50 -6.91
N VAL A 96 1.70 5.22 -7.56
CA VAL A 96 1.59 6.68 -7.43
C VAL A 96 0.45 6.99 -6.47
N ILE A 97 0.78 7.63 -5.36
CA ILE A 97 -0.19 8.04 -4.34
C ILE A 97 -0.54 9.51 -4.56
N LYS A 98 -1.83 9.81 -4.76
CA LYS A 98 -2.33 11.19 -4.75
C LYS A 98 -2.41 11.67 -3.30
N PRO A 99 -1.71 12.76 -2.92
CA PRO A 99 -1.80 13.28 -1.57
C PRO A 99 -3.21 13.72 -1.21
N VAL A 100 -3.56 13.61 0.07
CA VAL A 100 -4.88 14.03 0.58
C VAL A 100 -5.04 15.55 0.52
N GLN A 101 -3.99 16.30 0.84
CA GLN A 101 -3.99 17.77 0.89
C GLN A 101 -3.02 18.34 -0.15
N GLU A 102 -1.73 18.11 0.03
CA GLU A 102 -0.67 18.62 -0.84
C GLU A 102 0.53 17.67 -0.90
N VAL A 103 1.45 17.91 -1.83
CA VAL A 103 2.69 17.13 -1.94
C VAL A 103 3.51 17.32 -0.66
N GLY A 104 3.83 16.21 0.00
CA GLY A 104 4.56 16.23 1.27
C GLY A 104 6.04 16.63 1.12
N GLN A 105 6.64 17.00 2.26
CA GLN A 105 8.07 17.28 2.39
C GLN A 105 8.78 16.12 3.10
N TYR A 106 10.03 15.83 2.71
CA TYR A 106 10.82 14.80 3.38
C TYR A 106 11.29 15.24 4.77
N GLY A 107 11.30 14.30 5.72
CA GLY A 107 11.98 14.44 7.01
C GLY A 107 11.04 14.50 8.22
N GLY A 108 11.63 14.84 9.36
CA GLY A 108 10.95 14.85 10.66
C GLY A 108 10.96 13.49 11.37
N THR A 109 10.46 13.50 12.61
CA THR A 109 10.29 12.30 13.45
C THR A 109 8.87 12.29 13.98
N ILE A 110 8.09 11.28 13.58
CA ILE A 110 6.75 11.06 14.14
C ILE A 110 6.92 10.41 15.52
N ARG A 111 6.42 11.08 16.56
CA ARG A 111 6.46 10.59 17.94
C ARG A 111 5.10 10.04 18.31
N ILE A 112 5.07 8.77 18.70
CA ILE A 112 3.86 8.04 19.07
C ILE A 112 4.00 7.52 20.50
N ALA A 113 2.87 7.26 21.16
CA ALA A 113 2.82 6.52 22.41
C ALA A 113 2.00 5.25 22.19
N ILE A 114 2.54 4.10 22.60
CA ILE A 114 1.84 2.82 22.54
C ILE A 114 1.89 2.17 23.92
N GLY A 115 0.73 1.75 24.43
CA GLY A 115 0.59 1.18 25.76
C GLY A 115 0.78 -0.34 25.82
N ASN A 116 1.08 -0.99 24.69
CA ASN A 116 1.32 -2.42 24.61
C ASN A 116 2.79 -2.73 24.27
N ALA A 117 3.26 -3.90 24.71
CA ALA A 117 4.66 -4.29 24.58
C ALA A 117 5.04 -4.79 23.17
N ASN A 118 4.07 -5.23 22.37
CA ASN A 118 4.33 -5.79 21.05
C ASN A 118 4.31 -4.73 19.93
N ALA A 119 3.92 -3.49 20.23
CA ALA A 119 3.69 -2.41 19.28
C ALA A 119 2.73 -2.79 18.12
N LEU A 120 2.00 -3.89 18.26
CA LEU A 120 1.00 -4.36 17.31
C LEU A 120 -0.33 -3.71 17.65
N PHE A 121 -1.15 -3.44 16.64
CA PHE A 121 -2.49 -2.90 16.78
C PHE A 121 -2.51 -1.55 17.51
N GLY A 122 -2.44 -0.45 16.75
CA GLY A 122 -2.50 0.91 17.27
C GLY A 122 -1.82 1.92 16.35
N ASP A 123 -1.56 3.11 16.88
CA ASP A 123 -1.04 4.25 16.11
C ASP A 123 0.29 3.95 15.43
N GLY A 124 1.18 3.19 16.08
CA GLY A 124 2.48 2.83 15.49
C GLY A 124 2.35 2.03 14.21
N GLN A 125 1.51 1.01 14.21
CA GLN A 125 1.24 0.22 13.02
C GLN A 125 0.48 1.02 11.95
N ALA A 126 -0.48 1.86 12.35
CA ALA A 126 -1.22 2.71 11.43
C ALA A 126 -0.31 3.74 10.73
N ILE A 127 0.72 4.23 11.43
CA ILE A 127 1.67 5.24 10.94
C ILE A 127 2.78 4.64 10.09
N ILE A 128 3.40 3.52 10.53
CA ILE A 128 4.40 2.80 9.72
C ILE A 128 3.77 2.33 8.40
N GLY A 129 2.46 2.05 8.44
CA GLY A 129 1.72 1.51 7.32
C GLY A 129 1.86 0.01 7.25
N THR A 130 0.96 -0.61 6.50
CA THR A 130 1.03 -2.02 6.14
C THR A 130 0.95 -2.09 4.64
N GLU A 131 1.92 -2.74 4.01
CA GLU A 131 1.80 -3.09 2.60
C GLU A 131 0.85 -4.27 2.46
N LEU A 132 -0.16 -4.09 1.60
CA LEU A 132 -1.27 -5.01 1.44
C LEU A 132 -1.25 -5.61 0.03
N VAL A 133 -1.81 -6.81 -0.09
CA VAL A 133 -1.96 -7.50 -1.38
C VAL A 133 -2.75 -6.61 -2.34
N LEU A 134 -3.92 -6.16 -1.90
CA LEU A 134 -4.79 -5.17 -2.52
C LEU A 134 -5.05 -4.02 -1.54
N ARG A 135 -5.72 -2.94 -1.94
CA ARG A 135 -6.06 -1.82 -1.05
C ARG A 135 -7.51 -1.40 -1.20
N ILE A 136 -8.15 -0.98 -0.12
CA ILE A 136 -9.42 -0.25 -0.20
C ILE A 136 -9.14 1.13 -0.81
N ALA A 137 -9.96 1.54 -1.78
CA ALA A 137 -9.85 2.85 -2.42
C ALA A 137 -10.03 3.98 -1.38
N PRO A 138 -9.34 5.12 -1.51
CA PRO A 138 -9.46 6.24 -0.56
C PRO A 138 -10.88 6.81 -0.43
N ASP A 139 -11.72 6.65 -1.45
CA ASP A 139 -13.13 7.05 -1.44
C ASP A 139 -14.07 5.94 -0.91
N PHE A 140 -13.51 4.81 -0.48
CA PHE A 140 -14.20 3.62 0.02
C PHE A 140 -15.15 2.94 -0.97
N ASN A 141 -15.15 3.33 -2.25
CA ASN A 141 -16.08 2.81 -3.24
C ASN A 141 -15.59 1.54 -3.95
N GLY A 142 -14.44 0.99 -3.56
CA GLY A 142 -13.94 -0.24 -4.17
C GLY A 142 -12.59 -0.70 -3.66
N ILE A 143 -12.06 -1.71 -4.33
CA ILE A 143 -10.72 -2.24 -4.12
C ILE A 143 -9.82 -1.77 -5.27
N THR A 144 -8.56 -1.50 -4.96
CA THR A 144 -7.50 -1.03 -5.86
C THR A 144 -6.26 -1.91 -5.69
N GLY A 145 -5.31 -1.81 -6.63
CA GLY A 145 -4.07 -2.58 -6.56
C GLY A 145 -3.17 -2.15 -5.40
N GLY A 146 -2.59 -3.12 -4.70
CA GLY A 146 -1.55 -2.95 -3.69
C GLY A 146 -0.20 -3.41 -4.24
N LEU A 147 0.44 -4.35 -3.53
CA LEU A 147 1.61 -5.08 -4.04
C LEU A 147 1.27 -5.84 -5.34
N PHE A 148 0.04 -6.34 -5.43
CA PHE A 148 -0.53 -6.85 -6.67
C PHE A 148 -1.31 -5.74 -7.35
N GLU A 149 -0.96 -5.43 -8.60
CA GLU A 149 -1.56 -4.30 -9.33
C GLU A 149 -2.88 -4.65 -10.00
N LYS A 150 -3.12 -5.94 -10.23
CA LYS A 150 -4.29 -6.44 -10.94
C LYS A 150 -4.71 -7.80 -10.39
N TRP A 151 -6.00 -8.10 -10.46
CA TRP A 151 -6.56 -9.42 -10.22
C TRP A 151 -7.73 -9.70 -11.16
N GLU A 152 -8.01 -10.97 -11.38
CA GLU A 152 -9.14 -11.44 -12.18
C GLU A 152 -9.74 -12.70 -11.54
N PHE A 153 -11.06 -12.85 -11.61
CA PHE A 153 -11.73 -14.10 -11.27
C PHE A 153 -12.15 -14.82 -12.54
N ASN A 154 -12.14 -16.16 -12.51
CA ASN A 154 -12.90 -16.92 -13.49
C ASN A 154 -14.41 -16.69 -13.31
N LYS A 155 -15.21 -17.14 -14.28
CA LYS A 155 -16.66 -16.93 -14.32
C LYS A 155 -17.38 -17.35 -13.03
N ASP A 156 -16.92 -18.42 -12.38
CA ASP A 156 -17.56 -19.00 -11.21
C ASP A 156 -16.95 -18.53 -9.88
N ALA A 157 -15.98 -17.61 -9.92
CA ALA A 157 -15.22 -17.12 -8.77
C ALA A 157 -14.56 -18.24 -7.93
N THR A 158 -14.20 -19.35 -8.57
CA THR A 158 -13.47 -20.49 -7.97
C THR A 158 -11.97 -20.39 -8.21
N GLU A 159 -11.53 -19.54 -9.15
CA GLU A 159 -10.12 -19.25 -9.40
C GLU A 159 -9.92 -17.73 -9.41
N GLN A 160 -8.90 -17.27 -8.67
CA GLN A 160 -8.42 -15.89 -8.72
C GLN A 160 -7.01 -15.89 -9.30
N THR A 161 -6.76 -15.08 -10.33
CA THR A 161 -5.42 -14.77 -10.82
C THR A 161 -5.00 -13.41 -10.29
N LEU A 162 -3.78 -13.31 -9.77
CA LEU A 162 -3.19 -12.11 -9.17
C LEU A 162 -1.88 -11.77 -9.89
N TYR A 163 -1.67 -10.48 -10.19
CA TYR A 163 -0.49 -9.99 -10.90
C TYR A 163 0.35 -9.10 -9.97
N LEU A 164 1.50 -9.61 -9.55
CA LEU A 164 2.46 -8.91 -8.69
C LEU A 164 3.14 -7.79 -9.48
N ARG A 165 3.33 -6.62 -8.86
CA ARG A 165 4.10 -5.55 -9.49
C ARG A 165 5.54 -6.04 -9.75
N LYS A 166 5.98 -5.91 -11.00
CA LYS A 166 7.33 -6.30 -11.41
C LYS A 166 8.37 -5.39 -10.77
N GLY A 167 9.48 -5.97 -10.34
CA GLY A 167 10.63 -5.23 -9.80
C GLY A 167 10.48 -4.77 -8.35
N LEU A 168 9.49 -5.27 -7.62
CA LEU A 168 9.42 -5.09 -6.17
C LEU A 168 10.62 -5.76 -5.49
N ARG A 169 11.05 -5.18 -4.37
CA ARG A 169 12.15 -5.66 -3.55
C ARG A 169 11.77 -5.59 -2.08
N TRP A 170 12.26 -6.55 -1.31
CA TRP A 170 12.28 -6.48 0.14
C TRP A 170 13.20 -5.34 0.61
N SER A 171 13.08 -4.95 1.88
CA SER A 171 13.82 -3.80 2.43
C SER A 171 15.34 -4.00 2.43
N ASP A 172 15.81 -5.25 2.38
CA ASP A 172 17.23 -5.62 2.22
C ASP A 172 17.68 -5.63 0.74
N GLY A 173 16.77 -5.37 -0.20
CA GLY A 173 17.03 -5.27 -1.63
C GLY A 173 16.78 -6.56 -2.42
N GLU A 174 16.49 -7.69 -1.76
CA GLU A 174 16.20 -8.94 -2.45
C GLU A 174 14.91 -8.85 -3.27
N PRO A 175 14.83 -9.44 -4.47
CA PRO A 175 13.63 -9.38 -5.30
C PRO A 175 12.43 -10.04 -4.62
N MET A 176 11.28 -9.38 -4.65
CA MET A 176 10.02 -9.98 -4.22
C MET A 176 9.34 -10.64 -5.42
N THR A 177 9.02 -11.93 -5.31
CA THR A 177 8.43 -12.75 -6.39
C THR A 177 7.32 -13.67 -5.87
N THR A 178 6.65 -14.40 -6.76
CA THR A 178 5.67 -15.43 -6.38
C THR A 178 6.25 -16.55 -5.53
N LYS A 179 7.58 -16.72 -5.49
CA LYS A 179 8.24 -17.68 -4.58
C LYS A 179 8.03 -17.32 -3.11
N ASP A 180 7.99 -16.04 -2.78
CA ASP A 180 7.69 -15.57 -1.42
C ASP A 180 6.26 -15.92 -1.01
N CYS A 181 5.33 -15.93 -1.97
CA CYS A 181 3.95 -16.36 -1.75
C CYS A 181 3.83 -17.87 -1.55
N LEU A 182 4.50 -18.65 -2.39
CA LEU A 182 4.51 -20.11 -2.26
C LEU A 182 5.18 -20.55 -0.97
N PHE A 183 6.30 -19.93 -0.58
CA PHE A 183 6.95 -20.21 0.69
C PHE A 183 5.99 -19.96 1.86
N ASP A 184 5.37 -18.79 1.91
CA ASP A 184 4.44 -18.43 2.98
C ASP A 184 3.20 -19.34 3.07
N TYR A 185 2.61 -19.72 1.93
CA TYR A 185 1.38 -20.51 1.94
C TYR A 185 1.63 -22.02 1.93
N VAL A 186 2.43 -22.50 0.99
CA VAL A 186 2.66 -23.94 0.79
C VAL A 186 3.64 -24.47 1.83
N ASP A 187 4.76 -23.80 2.04
CA ASP A 187 5.77 -24.32 2.96
C ASP A 187 5.42 -23.99 4.41
N CYS A 188 4.93 -22.79 4.74
CA CYS A 188 4.65 -22.45 6.13
C CYS A 188 3.22 -22.81 6.58
N LYS A 189 2.18 -22.40 5.84
CA LYS A 189 0.77 -22.56 6.28
C LYS A 189 0.19 -23.95 6.05
N GLN A 190 0.67 -24.67 5.04
CA GLN A 190 0.22 -26.04 4.76
C GLN A 190 1.07 -27.12 5.46
N ASP A 191 2.27 -26.79 5.92
CA ASP A 191 3.06 -27.65 6.79
C ASP A 191 2.36 -27.83 8.13
N LYS A 192 2.14 -29.10 8.52
CA LYS A 192 1.41 -29.49 9.72
C LYS A 192 2.25 -29.43 10.99
N GLU A 193 3.56 -29.43 10.87
CA GLU A 193 4.45 -29.24 12.02
C GLU A 193 4.48 -27.76 12.40
N LEU A 194 4.59 -26.86 11.42
CA LEU A 194 4.56 -25.41 11.64
C LEU A 194 3.15 -24.88 11.92
N SER A 195 2.16 -25.38 11.19
CA SER A 195 0.76 -24.94 11.26
C SER A 195 -0.16 -26.15 11.46
N PRO A 196 -0.31 -26.68 12.69
CA PRO A 196 -1.15 -27.86 12.95
C PRO A 196 -2.60 -27.70 12.46
N ALA A 197 -3.18 -26.52 12.68
CA ALA A 197 -4.52 -26.16 12.19
C ALA A 197 -4.59 -26.00 10.66
N GLY A 198 -3.44 -25.91 9.98
CA GLY A 198 -3.30 -25.56 8.57
C GLY A 198 -3.65 -24.09 8.29
N PRO A 199 -3.92 -23.75 7.01
CA PRO A 199 -4.21 -22.37 6.63
C PRO A 199 -5.46 -21.81 7.33
N GLY A 200 -5.49 -20.49 7.53
CA GLY A 200 -6.63 -19.79 8.13
C GLY A 200 -7.94 -19.90 7.36
N SER A 201 -9.03 -19.45 7.98
CA SER A 201 -10.40 -19.50 7.43
C SER A 201 -10.56 -18.78 6.08
N ALA A 202 -9.84 -17.68 5.88
CA ALA A 202 -9.81 -16.92 4.64
C ALA A 202 -9.32 -17.76 3.44
N TRP A 203 -8.40 -18.70 3.69
CA TRP A 203 -7.80 -19.55 2.66
C TRP A 203 -8.54 -20.87 2.44
N ARG A 204 -9.76 -20.99 2.95
CA ARG A 204 -10.61 -22.18 2.83
C ARG A 204 -11.92 -21.88 2.15
N ALA A 205 -12.45 -22.85 1.41
CA ALA A 205 -13.73 -22.75 0.72
C ALA A 205 -14.51 -24.06 0.76
N GLY A 206 -15.81 -23.98 0.49
CA GLY A 206 -16.72 -25.13 0.49
C GLY A 206 -17.18 -25.56 1.88
N LYS A 207 -18.11 -26.52 1.90
CA LYS A 207 -18.70 -27.07 3.14
C LYS A 207 -17.62 -27.72 4.03
N ASP A 208 -16.67 -28.41 3.41
CA ASP A 208 -15.60 -29.13 4.10
C ASP A 208 -14.42 -28.23 4.48
N ARG A 209 -14.52 -26.91 4.24
CA ARG A 209 -13.47 -25.92 4.57
C ARG A 209 -12.11 -26.33 3.99
N THR A 210 -12.13 -26.80 2.75
CA THR A 210 -10.96 -27.26 2.01
C THR A 210 -9.99 -26.10 1.78
N PRO A 211 -8.71 -26.24 2.14
CA PRO A 211 -7.68 -25.25 1.79
C PRO A 211 -7.63 -25.00 0.29
N MET A 212 -7.39 -23.75 -0.09
CA MET A 212 -7.14 -23.38 -1.49
C MET A 212 -5.79 -23.91 -1.97
N GLN A 213 -5.65 -24.05 -3.28
CA GLN A 213 -4.38 -24.39 -3.94
C GLN A 213 -3.77 -23.11 -4.51
N MET A 214 -2.50 -22.87 -4.21
CA MET A 214 -1.73 -21.75 -4.73
C MET A 214 -0.73 -22.25 -5.76
N THR A 215 -0.62 -21.58 -6.92
CA THR A 215 0.34 -21.93 -7.97
C THR A 215 0.93 -20.67 -8.57
N ALA A 216 2.25 -20.62 -8.70
CA ALA A 216 2.92 -19.60 -9.50
C ALA A 216 2.88 -19.99 -10.99
N VAL A 217 2.33 -19.13 -11.84
CA VAL A 217 2.40 -19.29 -13.30
C VAL A 217 3.77 -18.83 -13.82
N ASP A 218 4.26 -17.74 -13.23
CA ASP A 218 5.60 -17.18 -13.43
C ASP A 218 6.02 -16.41 -12.15
N ASP A 219 7.17 -15.73 -12.18
CA ASP A 219 7.71 -14.98 -11.03
C ASP A 219 6.80 -13.84 -10.54
N TYR A 220 5.81 -13.40 -11.33
CA TYR A 220 4.93 -12.26 -11.06
C TYR A 220 3.43 -12.57 -11.24
N THR A 221 3.05 -13.80 -11.56
CA THR A 221 1.65 -14.20 -11.76
C THR A 221 1.29 -15.37 -10.86
N LEU A 222 0.31 -15.18 -9.98
CA LEU A 222 -0.14 -16.16 -8.99
C LEU A 222 -1.58 -16.58 -9.26
N LYS A 223 -1.87 -17.87 -9.14
CA LYS A 223 -3.22 -18.44 -9.21
C LYS A 223 -3.63 -19.02 -7.87
N LEU A 224 -4.84 -18.69 -7.44
CA LEU A 224 -5.49 -19.22 -6.24
C LEU A 224 -6.74 -19.98 -6.67
N LYS A 225 -6.78 -21.29 -6.41
CA LYS A 225 -7.91 -22.16 -6.74
C LYS A 225 -8.62 -22.61 -5.48
N PHE A 226 -9.93 -22.35 -5.42
CA PHE A 226 -10.80 -22.67 -4.31
C PHE A 226 -11.74 -23.83 -4.65
N ALA A 227 -12.09 -24.65 -3.66
CA ALA A 227 -13.01 -25.77 -3.83
C ALA A 227 -14.49 -25.34 -4.03
N ALA A 228 -14.81 -24.07 -3.78
CA ALA A 228 -16.12 -23.46 -4.01
C ALA A 228 -15.93 -21.96 -4.28
N PRO A 229 -16.95 -21.24 -4.83
CA PRO A 229 -16.84 -19.81 -5.11
C PRO A 229 -16.38 -19.00 -3.89
N LYS A 230 -15.38 -18.13 -4.07
CA LYS A 230 -14.80 -17.28 -3.03
C LYS A 230 -14.56 -15.84 -3.52
N PRO A 231 -15.57 -15.13 -4.06
CA PRO A 231 -15.37 -13.78 -4.63
C PRO A 231 -14.95 -12.73 -3.59
N LEU A 232 -15.34 -12.91 -2.33
CA LEU A 232 -15.05 -11.96 -1.25
C LEU A 232 -13.62 -12.04 -0.69
N ILE A 233 -12.77 -12.94 -1.20
CA ILE A 233 -11.36 -13.02 -0.78
C ILE A 233 -10.62 -11.69 -0.96
N ILE A 234 -11.04 -10.87 -1.92
CA ILE A 234 -10.46 -9.53 -2.13
C ILE A 234 -10.60 -8.61 -0.91
N LEU A 235 -11.59 -8.84 -0.04
CA LEU A 235 -11.77 -8.06 1.18
C LEU A 235 -10.71 -8.44 2.22
N ASP A 236 -10.41 -9.74 2.37
CA ASP A 236 -9.29 -10.20 3.20
C ASP A 236 -7.95 -9.66 2.64
N GLN A 237 -7.76 -9.72 1.32
CA GLN A 237 -6.55 -9.23 0.64
C GLN A 237 -6.38 -7.70 0.68
N ALA A 238 -7.46 -6.95 0.94
CA ALA A 238 -7.43 -5.50 1.04
C ALA A 238 -7.42 -4.97 2.48
N PHE A 239 -7.46 -5.87 3.47
CA PHE A 239 -7.54 -5.51 4.88
C PHE A 239 -6.31 -5.96 5.66
N TYR A 240 -5.89 -5.15 6.63
CA TYR A 240 -4.66 -5.39 7.38
C TYR A 240 -4.65 -6.76 8.08
N ALA A 241 -5.78 -7.17 8.69
CA ALA A 241 -5.84 -8.46 9.37
C ALA A 241 -5.73 -9.64 8.39
N GLY A 242 -6.24 -9.47 7.17
CA GLY A 242 -6.12 -10.49 6.13
C GLY A 242 -4.72 -10.58 5.51
N CYS A 243 -3.94 -9.49 5.50
CA CYS A 243 -2.57 -9.50 4.99
C CYS A 243 -1.49 -9.74 6.05
N GLN A 244 -1.71 -9.38 7.31
CA GLN A 244 -0.74 -9.61 8.39
C GLN A 244 -0.95 -10.93 9.11
N TYR A 245 -2.19 -11.25 9.48
CA TYR A 245 -2.49 -12.46 10.25
C TYR A 245 -2.71 -13.66 9.34
N ASN A 246 -3.33 -13.43 8.19
CA ASN A 246 -3.55 -14.44 7.16
C ASN A 246 -2.69 -14.18 5.92
N GLY A 247 -1.48 -13.61 6.08
CA GLY A 247 -0.67 -13.09 4.98
C GLY A 247 -0.46 -14.03 3.79
N MET A 248 -0.02 -13.42 2.68
CA MET A 248 0.18 -14.09 1.40
C MET A 248 1.65 -14.15 0.95
N PHE A 249 2.58 -13.65 1.77
CA PHE A 249 3.99 -13.55 1.40
C PHE A 249 4.85 -13.47 2.66
N ALA A 250 6.01 -14.12 2.58
CA ALA A 250 7.09 -14.06 3.57
C ALA A 250 8.41 -14.10 2.80
N PRO A 251 9.46 -13.39 3.25
CA PRO A 251 10.72 -13.29 2.52
C PRO A 251 11.41 -14.65 2.47
N MET A 252 11.24 -15.40 1.38
CA MET A 252 11.70 -16.79 1.28
C MET A 252 13.22 -16.86 1.43
N HIS A 253 13.95 -15.89 0.86
CA HIS A 253 15.40 -15.83 0.90
C HIS A 253 15.94 -15.82 2.34
N TYR A 254 15.23 -15.14 3.25
CA TYR A 254 15.56 -15.09 4.67
C TYR A 254 14.92 -16.25 5.44
N GLY A 255 13.61 -16.47 5.27
CA GLY A 255 12.86 -17.43 6.08
C GLY A 255 13.27 -18.89 5.89
N LYS A 256 13.75 -19.27 4.70
CA LYS A 256 14.13 -20.66 4.41
C LYS A 256 15.24 -21.21 5.32
N GLN A 257 16.11 -20.35 5.86
CA GLN A 257 17.18 -20.79 6.75
C GLN A 257 16.67 -21.31 8.11
N PHE A 258 15.39 -21.03 8.45
CA PHE A 258 14.75 -21.47 9.70
C PHE A 258 13.71 -22.56 9.48
N HIS A 259 13.58 -23.07 8.25
CA HIS A 259 12.53 -24.00 7.88
C HIS A 259 13.13 -25.38 7.62
N ALA A 260 12.62 -26.42 8.29
CA ALA A 260 13.17 -27.79 8.28
C ALA A 260 13.30 -28.41 6.87
N LYS A 261 12.39 -28.08 5.95
CA LYS A 261 12.48 -28.45 4.53
C LYS A 261 13.76 -27.96 3.81
N TYR A 262 14.35 -26.85 4.25
CA TYR A 262 15.41 -26.13 3.52
C TYR A 262 16.74 -26.06 4.28
N ALA A 263 16.68 -25.96 5.60
CA ALA A 263 17.85 -25.88 6.47
C ALA A 263 18.27 -27.27 6.97
N ASP A 264 19.56 -27.45 7.26
CA ASP A 264 20.04 -28.66 7.94
C ASP A 264 19.64 -28.63 9.43
N ALA A 265 19.33 -29.79 10.00
CA ALA A 265 18.88 -29.88 11.39
C ALA A 265 19.89 -29.27 12.40
N ALA A 266 21.19 -29.42 12.13
CA ALA A 266 22.24 -28.91 13.02
C ALA A 266 22.37 -27.37 13.02
N SER A 267 21.92 -26.68 11.97
CA SER A 267 21.83 -25.22 11.97
C SER A 267 20.58 -24.71 12.68
N LEU A 268 19.48 -25.46 12.64
CA LEU A 268 18.24 -25.12 13.34
C LEU A 268 18.38 -25.24 14.86
N ASP A 269 19.12 -26.24 15.37
CA ASP A 269 19.31 -26.45 16.81
C ASP A 269 20.25 -25.43 17.49
N LYS A 270 20.92 -24.57 16.70
CA LYS A 270 21.82 -23.52 17.22
C LYS A 270 21.15 -22.16 17.44
N ALA A 271 19.92 -22.00 16.94
CA ALA A 271 19.19 -20.73 16.91
C ALA A 271 18.38 -20.49 18.19
#